data_AF-A0A7S2XAE4-F1
#
_entry.id   AF-A0A7S2XAE4-F1
#
_cell.length_a   1.000
_cell.length_b   1.000
_cell.length_c   1.000
_cell.angle_alpha   90.00
_cell.angle_beta   90.00
_cell.angle_gamma   90.00
#
_symmetry.space_group_name_H-M   'P 1'
#
loop_
_entity.id
_entity.type
_entity.pdbx_description
1 polymer ?
#
loop_
_entity_poly.entity_id
_entity_poly.type
_entity_poly.pdbx_seq_one_letter_code
_entity_poly.pdbx_strand_id
1 'polypeptide(L)'
;DDLVSRLTLVEKINLVSNGDGSVNCNMPSGAVPRLGLPSYTWLIETNTGVHSVCDTPGQCATIFPDPQCVGASFNRTLWRAKGKVLGTEMRALHNTGGVIDRPTGLKVGLTGFGPNMNIIRDPRFGRAQELPGEDPFHTAEYSMEYLRGLQTPDSNGYPLIRSYLKHFTAYSEEYHRQHNDVSISDFDLHDTYLPQYEAAFRNANASGVMCSYNGINGVPNCASKFLSDLIRKQWGATDALIMSDCGAIKDLTDYPWYAPNSSVAV
;
A
#
# COMPACT_ATOMS: atom_id res chain seq x y z
N ASP A 1 0.15 -22.29 -3.48
CA ASP A 1 -0.66 -23.42 -2.97
C ASP A 1 0.12 -24.39 -2.09
N ASP A 2 1.21 -25.01 -2.56
CA ASP A 2 1.97 -26.00 -1.78
C ASP A 2 2.44 -25.50 -0.39
N LEU A 3 3.03 -24.30 -0.31
CA LEU A 3 3.45 -23.73 0.98
C LEU A 3 2.25 -23.56 1.92
N VAL A 4 1.14 -23.02 1.41
CA VAL A 4 -0.07 -22.72 2.20
C VAL A 4 -0.75 -24.00 2.70
N SER A 5 -0.72 -25.10 1.94
CA SER A 5 -1.30 -26.38 2.37
C SER A 5 -0.49 -27.06 3.47
N ARG A 6 0.78 -26.70 3.68
CA ARG A 6 1.66 -27.25 4.74
C ARG A 6 1.55 -26.50 6.07
N LEU A 7 0.87 -25.36 6.08
CA LEU A 7 0.63 -24.55 7.26
C LEU A 7 -0.55 -25.09 8.07
N THR A 8 -0.39 -25.17 9.38
CA THR A 8 -1.50 -25.30 10.32
C THR A 8 -2.38 -24.05 10.30
N LEU A 9 -3.58 -24.12 10.86
CA LEU A 9 -4.46 -22.96 10.98
C LEU A 9 -3.80 -21.82 11.78
N VAL A 10 -3.12 -22.15 12.88
CA VAL A 10 -2.42 -21.17 13.72
C VAL A 10 -1.28 -20.50 12.95
N GLU A 11 -0.50 -21.28 12.20
CA GLU A 11 0.56 -20.73 11.34
C GLU A 11 -0.02 -19.81 10.25
N LYS A 12 -1.19 -20.12 9.68
CA LYS A 12 -1.88 -19.23 8.71
C LYS A 12 -2.31 -17.92 9.34
N ILE A 13 -2.94 -17.97 10.53
CA ILE A 13 -3.37 -16.78 11.27
C ILE A 13 -2.16 -15.88 11.56
N ASN A 14 -1.07 -16.46 12.06
CA ASN A 14 0.16 -15.73 12.37
C ASN A 14 0.82 -15.05 11.16
N LEU A 15 0.51 -15.48 9.93
CA LEU A 15 1.04 -14.87 8.70
C LEU A 15 0.18 -13.73 8.16
N VAL A 16 -1.11 -13.69 8.49
CA VAL A 16 -2.04 -12.62 8.07
C VAL A 16 -2.21 -11.52 9.12
N SER A 17 -1.76 -11.76 10.36
CA SER A 17 -1.68 -10.76 11.43
C SER A 17 -0.23 -10.48 11.82
N ASN A 18 -0.03 -9.50 12.69
CA ASN A 18 1.21 -9.40 13.45
C ASN A 18 1.33 -10.65 14.33
N GLY A 19 2.51 -11.26 14.40
CA GLY A 19 2.72 -12.57 15.02
C GLY A 19 2.38 -12.70 16.52
N ASP A 20 1.92 -11.61 17.15
CA ASP A 20 1.47 -11.52 18.55
C ASP A 20 -0.05 -11.28 18.70
N GLY A 21 -0.80 -11.23 17.61
CA GLY A 21 -2.25 -10.94 17.60
C GLY A 21 -2.60 -9.47 17.84
N SER A 22 -1.61 -8.57 17.96
CA SER A 22 -1.85 -7.14 18.03
C SER A 22 -2.21 -6.58 16.65
N VAL A 23 -3.06 -5.54 16.59
CA VAL A 23 -3.43 -4.85 15.34
C VAL A 23 -2.60 -3.57 15.18
N ASN A 24 -1.28 -3.71 15.04
CA ASN A 24 -0.35 -2.60 14.82
C ASN A 24 0.57 -2.87 13.62
N CYS A 25 0.52 -2.04 12.59
CA CYS A 25 1.33 -2.22 11.37
C CYS A 25 2.86 -2.02 11.54
N ASN A 26 3.33 -1.81 12.77
CA ASN A 26 4.76 -1.71 13.11
C ASN A 26 5.44 -3.06 13.35
N MET A 27 4.73 -4.17 13.24
CA MET A 27 5.24 -5.50 13.51
C MET A 27 5.34 -6.34 12.22
N PRO A 28 6.26 -7.33 12.17
CA PRO A 28 6.30 -8.26 11.06
C PRO A 28 5.20 -9.32 11.22
N SER A 29 4.93 -10.04 10.14
CA SER A 29 4.23 -11.33 10.24
C SER A 29 5.03 -12.33 11.08
N GLY A 30 4.34 -13.32 11.63
CA GLY A 30 4.99 -14.43 12.35
C GLY A 30 5.95 -15.24 11.46
N ALA A 31 6.86 -15.97 12.11
CA ALA A 31 7.71 -16.95 11.44
C ALA A 31 7.09 -18.36 11.52
N VAL A 32 7.49 -19.26 10.62
CA VAL A 32 7.18 -20.70 10.70
C VAL A 32 8.49 -21.50 10.69
N PRO A 33 9.19 -21.61 11.84
CA PRO A 33 10.53 -22.23 11.91
C PRO A 33 10.56 -23.68 11.43
N ARG A 34 9.49 -24.46 11.67
CA ARG A 34 9.35 -25.85 11.21
C ARG A 34 9.46 -25.99 9.69
N LEU A 35 9.06 -24.96 8.95
CA LEU A 35 9.13 -24.91 7.49
C LEU A 35 10.30 -24.05 6.99
N GLY A 36 11.14 -23.51 7.89
CA GLY A 36 12.21 -22.58 7.53
C GLY A 36 11.71 -21.23 6.98
N LEU A 37 10.45 -20.86 7.25
CA LEU A 37 9.88 -19.60 6.79
C LEU A 37 10.17 -18.49 7.83
N PRO A 38 10.98 -17.47 7.50
CA PRO A 38 11.25 -16.37 8.41
C PRO A 38 10.03 -15.46 8.58
N SER A 39 10.05 -14.62 9.62
CA SER A 39 9.13 -13.49 9.70
C SER A 39 9.34 -12.53 8.54
N TYR A 40 8.29 -11.82 8.15
CA TYR A 40 8.35 -10.90 7.02
C TYR A 40 7.72 -9.55 7.36
N THR A 41 8.49 -8.49 7.14
CA THR A 41 8.05 -7.10 7.30
C THR A 41 7.27 -6.69 6.06
N TRP A 42 5.95 -6.57 6.18
CA TRP A 42 5.09 -6.20 5.07
C TRP A 42 5.18 -4.71 4.75
N LEU A 43 5.11 -3.84 5.75
CA LEU A 43 5.00 -2.40 5.52
C LEU A 43 6.37 -1.73 5.45
N ILE A 44 6.80 -1.42 4.23
CA ILE A 44 7.92 -0.53 3.96
C ILE A 44 7.40 0.68 3.19
N GLU A 45 7.57 1.88 3.74
CA GLU A 45 7.13 3.11 3.08
C GLU A 45 8.03 3.43 1.88
N THR A 46 7.42 3.74 0.74
CA THR A 46 8.12 4.01 -0.53
C THR A 46 7.49 5.18 -1.31
N ASN A 47 6.97 6.21 -0.64
CA ASN A 47 6.35 7.35 -1.34
C ASN A 47 7.39 8.38 -1.85
N THR A 48 8.38 8.70 -1.02
CA THR A 48 9.47 9.66 -1.31
C THR A 48 10.85 9.02 -1.34
N GLY A 49 11.08 7.99 -0.53
CA GLY A 49 12.31 7.21 -0.43
C GLY A 49 12.01 5.87 0.24
N VAL A 50 12.98 4.99 0.32
CA VAL A 50 12.86 3.77 1.12
C VAL A 50 13.00 4.16 2.60
N HIS A 51 11.97 3.93 3.40
CA HIS A 51 12.00 4.30 4.82
C HIS A 51 12.85 3.32 5.63
N SER A 52 14.16 3.58 5.65
CA SER A 52 15.19 2.77 6.29
C SER A 52 16.21 3.63 7.01
N VAL A 53 16.88 3.03 7.99
CA VAL A 53 18.11 3.59 8.57
C VAL A 53 19.22 3.55 7.52
N CYS A 54 20.18 4.46 7.60
CA CYS A 54 21.40 4.38 6.80
C CYS A 54 22.18 3.11 7.14
N ASP A 55 22.68 2.40 6.14
CA ASP A 55 23.43 1.15 6.33
C ASP A 55 24.76 1.43 7.04
N THR A 56 25.46 2.47 6.58
CA THR A 56 26.62 3.05 7.27
C THR A 56 26.52 4.59 7.24
N PRO A 57 27.31 5.33 8.06
CA PRO A 57 27.29 6.79 8.03
C PRO A 57 27.56 7.33 6.62
N GLY A 58 26.59 8.06 6.06
CA GLY A 58 26.66 8.61 4.70
C GLY A 58 26.21 7.67 3.58
N GLN A 59 25.81 6.43 3.90
CA GLN A 59 25.20 5.47 2.95
C GLN A 59 23.74 5.25 3.30
N CYS A 60 22.90 6.22 2.94
CA CYS A 60 21.46 6.22 3.18
C CYS A 60 20.70 6.00 1.88
N ALA A 61 19.47 5.50 1.97
CA ALA A 61 18.55 5.52 0.83
C ALA A 61 18.30 6.96 0.37
N THR A 62 18.10 7.15 -0.93
CA THR A 62 17.84 8.47 -1.50
C THR A 62 16.45 8.96 -1.10
N ILE A 63 16.36 10.19 -0.59
CA ILE A 63 15.10 10.87 -0.33
C ILE A 63 14.83 11.86 -1.48
N PHE A 64 13.81 11.55 -2.29
CA PHE A 64 13.38 12.43 -3.38
C PHE A 64 12.45 13.53 -2.87
N PRO A 65 12.22 14.60 -3.67
CA PRO A 65 11.13 15.53 -3.42
C PRO A 65 9.79 14.80 -3.24
N ASP A 66 8.88 15.44 -2.52
CA ASP A 66 7.54 14.94 -2.29
C ASP A 66 6.79 14.69 -3.63
N PRO A 67 5.81 13.78 -3.66
CA PRO A 67 5.09 13.47 -4.89
C PRO A 67 4.42 14.66 -5.55
N GLN A 68 4.02 15.70 -4.80
CA GLN A 68 3.42 16.90 -5.38
C GLN A 68 4.45 17.66 -6.23
N CYS A 69 5.67 17.85 -5.70
CA CYS A 69 6.79 18.44 -6.44
C CYS A 69 7.20 17.58 -7.64
N VAL A 70 7.27 16.26 -7.48
CA VAL A 70 7.64 15.36 -8.58
C VAL A 70 6.55 15.31 -9.66
N GLY A 71 5.27 15.32 -9.28
CA GLY A 71 4.12 15.38 -10.19
C GLY A 71 4.14 16.65 -11.03
N ALA A 72 4.46 17.79 -10.43
CA ALA A 72 4.58 19.08 -11.12
C ALA A 72 5.66 19.13 -12.23
N SER A 73 6.54 18.11 -12.34
CA SER A 73 7.48 18.01 -13.45
C SER A 73 6.84 17.60 -14.79
N PHE A 74 5.64 16.98 -14.76
CA PHE A 74 4.98 16.40 -15.93
C PHE A 74 5.89 15.48 -16.77
N ASN A 75 6.87 14.83 -16.13
CA ASN A 75 7.91 14.05 -16.80
C ASN A 75 7.79 12.56 -16.45
N ARG A 76 7.11 11.81 -17.31
CA ARG A 76 6.91 10.36 -17.19
C ARG A 76 8.21 9.58 -17.02
N THR A 77 9.25 9.94 -17.76
CA THR A 77 10.55 9.28 -17.67
C THR A 77 11.20 9.51 -16.30
N LEU A 78 11.07 10.71 -15.74
CA LEU A 78 11.55 11.03 -14.41
C LEU A 78 10.81 10.23 -13.33
N TRP A 79 9.47 10.13 -13.43
CA TRP A 79 8.65 9.36 -12.48
C TRP A 79 9.06 7.88 -12.45
N ARG A 80 9.28 7.29 -13.62
CA ARG A 80 9.77 5.91 -13.74
C ARG A 80 11.17 5.74 -13.20
N ALA A 81 12.07 6.70 -13.48
CA ALA A 81 13.44 6.67 -12.97
C ALA A 81 13.49 6.71 -11.44
N LYS A 82 12.69 7.59 -10.81
CA LYS A 82 12.50 7.63 -9.34
C LYS A 82 12.10 6.26 -8.80
N GLY A 83 11.09 5.63 -9.40
CA GLY A 83 10.62 4.30 -8.98
C GLY A 83 11.71 3.23 -9.11
N LYS A 84 12.51 3.27 -10.19
CA LYS A 84 13.60 2.31 -10.39
C LYS A 84 14.69 2.46 -9.33
N VAL A 85 15.04 3.69 -8.94
CA VAL A 85 16.02 3.94 -7.87
C VAL A 85 15.52 3.34 -6.56
N LEU A 86 14.29 3.68 -6.13
CA LEU A 86 13.73 3.17 -4.88
C LEU A 86 13.59 1.64 -4.86
N GLY A 87 13.13 1.04 -5.95
CA GLY A 87 13.06 -0.42 -6.05
C GLY A 87 14.44 -1.08 -5.94
N THR A 88 15.48 -0.44 -6.49
CA THR A 88 16.86 -0.95 -6.45
C THR A 88 17.45 -0.81 -5.05
N GLU A 89 17.29 0.35 -4.41
CA GLU A 89 17.76 0.61 -3.05
C GLU A 89 17.07 -0.31 -2.03
N MET A 90 15.75 -0.47 -2.13
CA MET A 90 14.99 -1.35 -1.24
C MET A 90 15.43 -2.81 -1.39
N ARG A 91 15.68 -3.25 -2.63
CA ARG A 91 16.22 -4.59 -2.89
C ARG A 91 17.63 -4.75 -2.32
N ALA A 92 18.48 -3.74 -2.45
CA ALA A 92 19.83 -3.76 -1.88
C ALA A 92 19.79 -3.85 -0.34
N LEU A 93 19.01 -2.99 0.31
CA LEU A 93 18.80 -2.99 1.76
C LEU A 93 18.26 -4.33 2.26
N HIS A 94 17.28 -4.91 1.56
CA HIS A 94 16.77 -6.24 1.90
C HIS A 94 17.87 -7.32 1.87
N ASN A 95 18.77 -7.25 0.88
CA ASN A 95 19.84 -8.22 0.71
C ASN A 95 20.99 -8.02 1.72
N THR A 96 21.31 -6.78 2.07
CA THR A 96 22.38 -6.45 3.03
C THR A 96 21.93 -6.52 4.49
N GLY A 97 20.63 -6.67 4.74
CA GLY A 97 20.09 -6.73 6.09
C GLY A 97 19.75 -5.37 6.69
N GLY A 98 19.58 -4.35 5.86
CA GLY A 98 19.10 -3.03 6.26
C GLY A 98 17.77 -3.09 7.02
N VAL A 99 17.56 -2.11 7.89
CA VAL A 99 16.42 -2.06 8.81
C VAL A 99 15.59 -0.80 8.59
N ILE A 100 14.29 -0.89 8.88
CA ILE A 100 13.37 0.25 8.80
C ILE A 100 13.71 1.29 9.86
N ASP A 101 13.51 2.57 9.54
CA ASP A 101 13.68 3.68 10.49
C ASP A 101 12.47 3.79 11.44
N ARG A 102 12.27 2.75 12.26
CA ARG A 102 11.24 2.71 13.32
C ARG A 102 11.86 2.14 14.59
N PRO A 103 11.26 2.40 15.76
CA PRO A 103 11.75 1.82 17.03
C PRO A 103 11.88 0.30 17.01
N THR A 104 11.16 -0.39 16.13
CA THR A 104 11.19 -1.84 15.99
C THR A 104 12.42 -2.37 15.25
N GLY A 105 13.12 -1.54 14.46
CA GLY A 105 14.35 -1.92 13.75
C GLY A 105 14.21 -3.17 12.88
N LEU A 106 13.02 -3.42 12.32
CA LEU A 106 12.75 -4.62 11.54
C LEU A 106 13.51 -4.60 10.22
N LYS A 107 13.92 -5.78 9.75
CA LYS A 107 14.52 -5.94 8.42
C LYS A 107 13.60 -5.36 7.34
N VAL A 108 14.19 -4.65 6.38
CA VAL A 108 13.48 -4.14 5.20
C VAL A 108 12.91 -5.30 4.39
N GLY A 109 11.59 -5.28 4.15
CA GLY A 109 10.88 -6.24 3.31
C GLY A 109 10.98 -5.93 1.82
N LEU A 110 10.12 -6.57 1.02
CA LEU A 110 10.05 -6.43 -0.45
C LEU A 110 8.67 -5.97 -0.94
N THR A 111 7.87 -5.42 -0.02
CA THR A 111 6.52 -4.88 -0.24
C THR A 111 6.53 -3.40 0.10
N GLY A 112 6.54 -2.56 -0.92
CA GLY A 112 6.58 -1.11 -0.81
C GLY A 112 5.18 -0.51 -0.82
N PHE A 113 4.87 0.34 0.14
CA PHE A 113 3.62 1.08 0.23
C PHE A 113 3.79 2.45 -0.39
N GLY A 114 3.34 2.57 -1.62
CA GLY A 114 3.54 3.74 -2.46
C GLY A 114 3.42 3.38 -3.94
N PRO A 115 2.94 4.30 -4.79
CA PRO A 115 2.61 5.69 -4.46
C PRO A 115 1.31 5.83 -3.66
N ASN A 116 1.23 6.93 -2.90
CA ASN A 116 -0.06 7.49 -2.53
C ASN A 116 -0.65 8.18 -3.76
N MET A 117 -1.85 7.76 -4.15
CA MET A 117 -2.52 8.17 -5.39
C MET A 117 -3.98 8.54 -5.17
N ASN A 118 -4.29 8.98 -3.95
CA ASN A 118 -5.54 9.70 -3.71
C ASN A 118 -5.57 11.03 -4.47
N ILE A 119 -6.77 11.59 -4.59
CA ILE A 119 -6.98 12.87 -5.27
C ILE A 119 -6.96 14.00 -4.24
N ILE A 120 -6.22 15.07 -4.53
CA ILE A 120 -6.29 16.32 -3.76
C ILE A 120 -7.62 17.02 -4.08
N ARG A 121 -8.72 16.50 -3.51
CA ARG A 121 -10.06 17.07 -3.73
C ARG A 121 -10.24 18.40 -3.01
N ASP A 122 -9.65 18.53 -1.82
CA ASP A 122 -9.69 19.74 -1.00
C ASP A 122 -8.25 20.18 -0.69
N PRO A 123 -7.88 21.44 -0.95
CA PRO A 123 -6.51 21.93 -0.74
C PRO A 123 -6.09 21.94 0.74
N ARG A 124 -7.02 21.76 1.68
CA ARG A 124 -6.74 21.66 3.12
C ARG A 124 -6.37 20.24 3.55
N PHE A 125 -6.38 19.28 2.64
CA PHE A 125 -6.03 17.91 2.96
C PHE A 125 -4.59 17.83 3.48
N GLY A 126 -4.42 17.44 4.76
CA GLY A 126 -3.13 17.48 5.44
C GLY A 126 -2.05 16.58 4.84
N ARG A 127 -2.43 15.63 3.96
CA ARG A 127 -1.53 14.75 3.22
C ARG A 127 -1.45 15.08 1.72
N ALA A 128 -1.92 16.27 1.30
CA ALA A 128 -1.86 16.69 -0.10
C ALA A 128 -0.43 16.66 -0.68
N GLN A 129 0.58 17.00 0.12
CA GLN A 129 2.00 16.91 -0.26
C GLN A 129 2.45 15.50 -0.67
N GLU A 130 1.75 14.46 -0.20
CA GLU A 130 2.04 13.06 -0.52
C GLU A 130 1.46 12.63 -1.88
N LEU A 131 0.71 13.49 -2.56
CA LEU A 131 -0.05 13.18 -3.77
C LEU A 131 0.50 13.93 -4.98
N PRO A 132 0.43 13.34 -6.19
CA PRO A 132 0.94 14.00 -7.40
C PRO A 132 0.04 15.14 -7.90
N GLY A 133 -1.22 15.23 -7.48
CA GLY A 133 -2.12 16.31 -7.89
C GLY A 133 -3.60 16.06 -7.59
N GLU A 134 -4.44 16.95 -8.13
CA GLU A 134 -5.91 16.88 -8.04
C GLU A 134 -6.58 16.21 -9.25
N ASP A 135 -5.84 15.96 -10.32
CA ASP A 135 -6.38 15.41 -11.57
C ASP A 135 -6.24 13.86 -11.58
N PRO A 136 -7.33 13.10 -11.78
CA PRO A 136 -7.28 11.64 -11.86
C PRO A 136 -6.38 11.11 -12.98
N PHE A 137 -6.36 11.77 -14.13
CA PHE A 137 -5.53 11.34 -15.27
C PHE A 137 -4.03 11.55 -14.98
N HIS A 138 -3.64 12.73 -14.50
CA HIS A 138 -2.27 13.03 -14.08
C HIS A 138 -1.80 12.08 -12.99
N THR A 139 -2.65 11.84 -11.98
CA THR A 139 -2.38 10.90 -10.90
C THR A 139 -2.18 9.48 -11.44
N ALA A 140 -3.03 9.03 -12.37
CA ALA A 140 -2.90 7.72 -13.02
C ALA A 140 -1.56 7.59 -13.75
N GLU A 141 -1.19 8.57 -14.57
CA GLU A 141 0.06 8.56 -15.33
C GLU A 141 1.30 8.57 -14.42
N TYR A 142 1.30 9.40 -13.37
CA TYR A 142 2.35 9.38 -12.36
C TYR A 142 2.48 8.02 -11.70
N SER A 143 1.36 7.47 -11.22
CA SER A 143 1.37 6.22 -10.48
C SER A 143 1.75 5.03 -11.34
N MET A 144 1.30 4.96 -12.60
CA MET A 144 1.69 3.91 -13.54
C MET A 144 3.20 3.90 -13.82
N GLU A 145 3.80 5.06 -14.09
CA GLU A 145 5.23 5.15 -14.37
C GLU A 145 6.08 4.85 -13.13
N TYR A 146 5.69 5.38 -11.98
CA TYR A 146 6.37 5.12 -10.73
C TYR A 146 6.30 3.65 -10.33
N LEU A 147 5.13 3.02 -10.47
CA LEU A 147 4.90 1.59 -10.27
C LEU A 147 5.77 0.73 -11.20
N ARG A 148 5.84 1.07 -12.50
CA ARG A 148 6.71 0.40 -13.48
C ARG A 148 8.18 0.47 -13.08
N GLY A 149 8.60 1.57 -12.47
CA GLY A 149 9.94 1.72 -11.89
C GLY A 149 10.18 0.77 -10.72
N LEU A 150 9.32 0.84 -9.69
CA LEU A 150 9.44 0.03 -8.46
C LEU A 150 9.40 -1.48 -8.76
N GLN A 151 8.54 -1.90 -9.69
CA GLN A 151 8.36 -3.30 -10.05
C GLN A 151 9.15 -3.70 -11.30
N THR A 152 10.25 -3.01 -11.62
CA THR A 152 11.06 -3.37 -12.79
C THR A 152 11.53 -4.83 -12.66
N PRO A 153 11.32 -5.68 -13.66
CA PRO A 153 11.71 -7.08 -13.60
C PRO A 153 13.24 -7.26 -13.64
N ASP A 154 13.71 -8.31 -12.99
CA ASP A 154 15.05 -8.86 -13.16
C ASP A 154 15.15 -9.75 -14.42
N SER A 155 16.29 -10.40 -14.63
CA SER A 155 16.52 -11.28 -15.79
C SER A 155 15.61 -12.51 -15.83
N ASN A 156 14.98 -12.87 -14.72
CA ASN A 156 14.05 -13.98 -14.60
C ASN A 156 12.58 -13.51 -14.61
N GLY A 157 12.34 -12.21 -14.78
CA GLY A 157 11.01 -11.62 -14.80
C GLY A 157 10.44 -11.27 -13.43
N TYR A 158 11.20 -11.41 -12.34
CA TYR A 158 10.72 -11.08 -10.99
C TYR A 158 10.88 -9.59 -10.69
N PRO A 159 9.87 -8.92 -10.12
CA PRO A 159 9.96 -7.49 -9.86
C PRO A 159 10.97 -7.18 -8.75
N LEU A 160 11.65 -6.03 -8.87
CA LEU A 160 12.55 -5.50 -7.85
C LEU A 160 11.87 -5.45 -6.47
N ILE A 161 10.64 -4.96 -6.38
CA ILE A 161 9.77 -5.07 -5.21
C ILE A 161 8.31 -5.20 -5.68
N ARG A 162 7.39 -5.57 -4.79
CA ARG A 162 5.95 -5.44 -5.03
C ARG A 162 5.43 -4.13 -4.46
N SER A 163 4.70 -3.36 -5.24
CA SER A 163 4.15 -2.06 -4.80
C SER A 163 2.65 -2.17 -4.50
N TYR A 164 2.25 -1.55 -3.39
CA TYR A 164 0.90 -1.50 -2.87
C TYR A 164 0.43 -0.06 -2.93
N LEU A 165 -0.57 0.19 -3.77
CA LEU A 165 -1.12 1.51 -4.00
C LEU A 165 -1.94 1.95 -2.79
N LYS A 166 -1.91 3.22 -2.42
CA LYS A 166 -2.69 3.71 -1.27
C LYS A 166 -3.35 5.07 -1.51
N HIS A 167 -4.40 5.42 -0.79
CA HIS A 167 -5.22 4.59 0.11
C HIS A 167 -6.55 4.30 -0.60
N PHE A 168 -6.86 3.03 -0.83
CA PHE A 168 -7.99 2.61 -1.65
C PHE A 168 -9.30 2.56 -0.83
N THR A 169 -10.26 3.48 -1.01
CA THR A 169 -10.28 4.62 -1.93
C THR A 169 -10.98 5.83 -1.31
N ALA A 170 -11.08 6.93 -2.06
CA ALA A 170 -11.76 8.16 -1.66
C ALA A 170 -11.34 8.73 -0.30
N TYR A 171 -10.04 8.61 -0.01
CA TYR A 171 -9.41 9.13 1.18
C TYR A 171 -8.73 10.47 0.89
N SER A 172 -9.37 11.56 1.29
CA SER A 172 -8.90 12.94 1.00
C SER A 172 -9.11 13.90 2.18
N GLU A 173 -9.30 13.39 3.40
CA GLU A 173 -9.47 14.20 4.61
C GLU A 173 -8.78 13.52 5.81
N GLU A 174 -8.05 14.30 6.63
CA GLU A 174 -7.38 13.77 7.82
C GLU A 174 -8.24 13.84 9.09
N TYR A 175 -9.16 14.81 9.16
CA TYR A 175 -10.00 14.99 10.34
C TYR A 175 -11.01 13.85 10.46
N HIS A 176 -11.02 13.15 11.60
CA HIS A 176 -11.84 11.95 11.85
C HIS A 176 -11.71 10.87 10.77
N ARG A 177 -10.56 10.78 10.11
CA ARG A 177 -10.32 9.84 9.00
C ARG A 177 -10.57 8.37 9.32
N GLN A 178 -10.53 8.00 10.60
CA GLN A 178 -10.79 6.63 11.08
C GLN A 178 -12.29 6.30 11.14
N HIS A 179 -13.13 7.34 11.19
CA HIS A 179 -14.55 7.26 11.51
C HIS A 179 -15.45 7.97 10.48
N ASN A 180 -14.87 8.55 9.43
CA ASN A 180 -15.64 9.27 8.43
C ASN A 180 -16.27 8.29 7.42
N ASP A 181 -17.53 8.54 7.12
CA ASP A 181 -18.27 7.90 6.04
C ASP A 181 -18.63 8.97 5.01
N VAL A 182 -18.07 8.87 3.81
CA VAL A 182 -18.25 9.87 2.78
C VAL A 182 -19.38 9.50 1.84
N SER A 183 -20.27 10.45 1.58
CA SER A 183 -21.33 10.29 0.59
C SER A 183 -20.80 10.65 -0.80
N ILE A 184 -20.68 9.66 -1.68
CA ILE A 184 -20.12 9.82 -3.03
C ILE A 184 -21.09 9.21 -4.03
N SER A 185 -21.41 9.94 -5.09
CA SER A 185 -22.24 9.40 -6.18
C SER A 185 -21.49 8.32 -6.95
N ASP A 186 -22.20 7.35 -7.55
CA ASP A 186 -21.56 6.36 -8.42
C ASP A 186 -20.78 7.02 -9.56
N PHE A 187 -21.30 8.16 -10.06
CA PHE A 187 -20.61 8.96 -11.07
C PHE A 187 -19.26 9.45 -10.55
N ASP A 188 -19.21 10.18 -9.45
CA ASP A 188 -17.96 10.75 -8.91
C ASP A 188 -16.98 9.63 -8.48
N LEU A 189 -17.50 8.52 -7.96
CA LEU A 189 -16.68 7.37 -7.60
C LEU A 189 -15.93 6.84 -8.83
N HIS A 190 -16.64 6.64 -9.94
CA HIS A 190 -16.07 6.11 -11.17
C HIS A 190 -15.33 7.15 -12.03
N ASP A 191 -15.63 8.43 -11.90
CA ASP A 191 -15.03 9.52 -12.67
C ASP A 191 -13.80 10.13 -11.98
N THR A 192 -13.78 10.17 -10.65
CA THR A 192 -12.73 10.86 -9.87
C THR A 192 -11.88 9.91 -9.02
N TYR A 193 -12.48 8.98 -8.28
CA TYR A 193 -11.77 8.27 -7.21
C TYR A 193 -11.21 6.89 -7.59
N LEU A 194 -11.75 6.26 -8.63
CA LEU A 194 -11.32 4.95 -9.13
C LEU A 194 -10.40 4.96 -10.36
N PRO A 195 -10.43 5.93 -11.31
CA PRO A 195 -9.72 5.82 -12.58
C PRO A 195 -8.22 5.53 -12.45
N GLN A 196 -7.55 6.15 -11.49
CA GLN A 196 -6.13 5.97 -11.25
C GLN A 196 -5.79 4.55 -10.77
N TYR A 197 -6.64 3.94 -9.94
CA TYR A 197 -6.45 2.57 -9.49
C TYR A 197 -6.75 1.58 -10.62
N GLU A 198 -7.82 1.81 -11.39
CA GLU A 198 -8.15 1.02 -12.57
C GLU A 198 -7.00 1.01 -13.58
N ALA A 199 -6.45 2.19 -13.90
CA ALA A 199 -5.32 2.32 -14.80
C ALA A 199 -4.08 1.59 -14.26
N ALA A 200 -3.78 1.70 -12.97
CA ALA A 200 -2.63 1.03 -12.38
C ALA A 200 -2.75 -0.50 -12.43
N PHE A 201 -3.93 -1.06 -12.18
CA PHE A 201 -4.17 -2.51 -12.30
C PHE A 201 -4.16 -2.98 -13.75
N ARG A 202 -4.93 -2.34 -14.64
CA ARG A 202 -5.07 -2.78 -16.03
C ARG A 202 -3.81 -2.56 -16.87
N ASN A 203 -3.09 -1.46 -16.63
CA ASN A 203 -2.06 -0.99 -17.54
C ASN A 203 -0.64 -0.99 -16.96
N ALA A 204 -0.48 -1.19 -15.64
CA ALA A 204 0.83 -1.14 -14.97
C ALA A 204 1.08 -2.31 -13.99
N ASN A 205 0.21 -3.32 -13.97
CA ASN A 205 0.38 -4.56 -13.22
C ASN A 205 0.58 -4.33 -11.71
N ALA A 206 -0.28 -3.52 -11.10
CA ALA A 206 -0.24 -3.26 -9.66
C ALA A 206 -0.33 -4.57 -8.86
N SER A 207 0.56 -4.75 -7.87
CA SER A 207 0.58 -5.98 -7.05
C SER A 207 -0.52 -6.01 -5.99
N GLY A 208 -1.04 -4.85 -5.59
CA GLY A 208 -2.01 -4.76 -4.52
C GLY A 208 -2.36 -3.32 -4.14
N VAL A 209 -3.22 -3.20 -3.12
CA VAL A 209 -3.62 -1.93 -2.52
C VAL A 209 -3.57 -2.00 -1.00
N MET A 210 -3.44 -0.83 -0.40
CA MET A 210 -3.78 -0.57 0.99
C MET A 210 -5.18 0.04 1.03
N CYS A 211 -6.17 -0.64 1.62
CA CYS A 211 -7.51 -0.06 1.79
C CYS A 211 -7.49 1.05 2.84
N SER A 212 -8.23 2.13 2.61
CA SER A 212 -8.28 3.28 3.51
C SER A 212 -9.18 3.03 4.71
N TYR A 213 -9.03 3.92 5.71
CA TYR A 213 -9.82 3.90 6.94
C TYR A 213 -11.32 4.19 6.74
N ASN A 214 -11.64 5.12 5.84
CA ASN A 214 -12.99 5.68 5.71
C ASN A 214 -14.01 4.69 5.14
N GLY A 215 -15.29 4.99 5.36
CA GLY A 215 -16.41 4.38 4.65
C GLY A 215 -16.81 5.18 3.41
N ILE A 216 -17.48 4.51 2.48
CA ILE A 216 -18.18 5.14 1.36
C ILE A 216 -19.63 4.65 1.39
N ASN A 217 -20.57 5.58 1.47
CA ASN A 217 -22.01 5.30 1.48
C ASN A 217 -22.41 4.19 2.49
N GLY A 218 -21.83 4.24 3.71
CA GLY A 218 -22.11 3.32 4.80
C GLY A 218 -21.26 2.04 4.83
N VAL A 219 -20.34 1.85 3.88
CA VAL A 219 -19.50 0.65 3.78
C VAL A 219 -18.03 0.99 3.99
N PRO A 220 -17.38 0.51 5.06
CA PRO A 220 -15.93 0.65 5.26
C PRO A 220 -15.12 0.07 4.12
N ASN A 221 -14.11 0.80 3.65
CA ASN A 221 -13.36 0.40 2.45
C ASN A 221 -12.63 -0.93 2.61
N CYS A 222 -12.04 -1.19 3.77
CA CYS A 222 -11.34 -2.45 4.04
C CYS A 222 -12.26 -3.67 4.12
N ALA A 223 -13.57 -3.47 4.20
CA ALA A 223 -14.55 -4.55 4.27
C ALA A 223 -15.54 -4.50 3.08
N SER A 224 -15.26 -3.65 2.09
CA SER A 224 -16.09 -3.49 0.91
C SER A 224 -15.86 -4.61 -0.10
N LYS A 225 -16.84 -5.51 -0.19
CA LYS A 225 -16.88 -6.55 -1.23
C LYS A 225 -16.88 -5.94 -2.64
N PHE A 226 -17.57 -4.82 -2.83
CA PHE A 226 -17.62 -4.11 -4.11
C PHE A 226 -16.20 -3.73 -4.56
N LEU A 227 -15.44 -3.06 -3.69
CA LEU A 227 -14.06 -2.65 -3.99
C LEU A 227 -13.13 -3.84 -4.26
N SER A 228 -13.29 -4.95 -3.54
CA SER A 228 -12.55 -6.19 -3.83
C SER A 228 -12.92 -6.79 -5.19
N ASP A 229 -14.21 -6.82 -5.53
CA ASP A 229 -14.71 -7.32 -6.81
C ASP A 229 -14.25 -6.43 -7.99
N LEU A 230 -14.12 -5.11 -7.81
CA LEU A 230 -13.52 -4.23 -8.81
C LEU A 230 -12.13 -4.73 -9.19
N ILE A 231 -11.24 -4.88 -8.21
CA ILE A 231 -9.85 -5.31 -8.43
C ILE A 231 -9.81 -6.71 -9.06
N ARG A 232 -10.46 -7.69 -8.42
CA ARG A 232 -10.30 -9.10 -8.78
C ARG A 232 -11.07 -9.50 -10.03
N LYS A 233 -12.26 -8.94 -10.23
CA LYS A 233 -13.18 -9.36 -11.32
C LYS A 233 -13.20 -8.37 -12.47
N GLN A 234 -13.34 -7.07 -12.19
CA GLN A 234 -13.50 -6.08 -13.25
C GLN A 234 -12.17 -5.66 -13.87
N TRP A 235 -11.15 -5.42 -13.05
CA TRP A 235 -9.80 -5.03 -13.48
C TRP A 235 -8.88 -6.24 -13.72
N GLY A 236 -9.34 -7.45 -13.37
CA GLY A 236 -8.71 -8.72 -13.73
C GLY A 236 -7.51 -9.13 -12.88
N ALA A 237 -7.28 -8.48 -11.73
CA ALA A 237 -6.13 -8.76 -10.86
C ALA A 237 -6.51 -9.77 -9.76
N THR A 238 -6.68 -11.05 -10.15
CA THR A 238 -7.16 -12.11 -9.24
C THR A 238 -6.23 -12.36 -8.06
N ASP A 239 -4.93 -12.15 -8.25
CA ASP A 239 -3.89 -12.43 -7.27
C ASP A 239 -3.46 -11.19 -6.47
N ALA A 240 -4.12 -10.05 -6.70
CA ALA A 240 -3.83 -8.82 -5.98
C ALA A 240 -4.08 -8.99 -4.48
N LEU A 241 -3.18 -8.42 -3.68
CA LEU A 241 -3.32 -8.38 -2.23
C LEU A 241 -3.95 -7.05 -1.81
N ILE A 242 -4.96 -7.13 -0.95
CA ILE A 242 -5.61 -5.98 -0.32
C ILE A 242 -5.20 -6.03 1.14
N MET A 243 -4.43 -5.04 1.58
CA MET A 243 -3.94 -4.92 2.94
C MET A 243 -4.61 -3.74 3.62
N SER A 244 -4.84 -3.81 4.92
CA SER A 244 -5.42 -2.68 5.64
C SER A 244 -4.42 -1.55 5.82
N ASP A 245 -4.91 -0.32 5.88
CA ASP A 245 -4.16 0.72 6.58
C ASP A 245 -3.97 0.33 8.06
N CYS A 246 -2.99 0.94 8.70
CA CYS A 246 -2.56 0.69 10.06
C CYS A 246 -3.71 0.88 11.06
N GLY A 247 -4.34 -0.22 11.49
CA GLY A 247 -5.45 -0.19 12.44
C GLY A 247 -6.84 -0.13 11.81
N ALA A 248 -6.96 -0.02 10.48
CA ALA A 248 -8.28 0.12 9.83
C ALA A 248 -9.22 -1.07 10.08
N ILE A 249 -8.69 -2.30 10.23
CA ILE A 249 -9.50 -3.47 10.65
C ILE A 249 -10.02 -3.31 12.08
N LYS A 250 -9.18 -2.81 13.00
CA LYS A 250 -9.61 -2.55 14.38
C LYS A 250 -10.68 -1.45 14.40
N ASP A 251 -10.52 -0.41 13.60
CA ASP A 251 -11.44 0.73 13.56
C ASP A 251 -12.84 0.34 13.06
N LEU A 252 -12.99 -0.82 12.38
CA LEU A 252 -14.31 -1.38 12.05
C LEU A 252 -15.20 -1.60 13.28
N THR A 253 -14.61 -1.88 14.45
CA THR A 253 -15.39 -2.11 15.68
C THR A 253 -16.05 -0.83 16.21
N ASP A 254 -15.59 0.34 15.76
CA ASP A 254 -16.19 1.62 16.12
C ASP A 254 -17.49 1.88 15.33
N TYR A 255 -17.79 1.02 14.34
CA TYR A 255 -19.06 0.95 13.61
C TYR A 255 -19.83 -0.31 14.04
N PRO A 256 -20.57 -0.28 15.16
CA PRO A 256 -21.19 -1.49 15.74
C PRO A 256 -22.24 -2.15 14.83
N TRP A 257 -22.79 -1.42 13.87
CA TRP A 257 -23.67 -1.98 12.83
C TRP A 257 -22.92 -2.77 11.74
N TYR A 258 -21.62 -2.53 11.59
CA TYR A 258 -20.75 -3.24 10.66
C TYR A 258 -20.02 -4.39 11.37
N ALA A 259 -19.26 -4.08 12.42
CA ALA A 259 -18.56 -5.07 13.23
C ALA A 259 -18.85 -4.83 14.72
N PRO A 260 -19.77 -5.60 15.35
CA PRO A 260 -20.09 -5.42 16.76
C PRO A 260 -18.95 -5.88 17.70
N ASN A 261 -17.94 -6.58 17.18
CA ASN A 261 -16.75 -7.01 17.91
C ASN A 261 -15.59 -7.30 16.95
N SER A 262 -14.38 -7.47 17.50
CA SER A 262 -13.16 -7.71 16.72
C SER A 262 -13.16 -9.01 15.92
N SER A 263 -13.90 -10.04 16.36
CA SER A 263 -14.00 -11.31 15.63
C SER A 263 -14.86 -11.20 14.37
N VAL A 264 -15.79 -10.24 14.30
CA VAL A 264 -16.57 -9.94 13.08
C VAL A 264 -15.80 -9.02 12.13
N ALA A 265 -14.88 -8.21 12.67
CA ALA A 265 -14.06 -7.30 11.88
C ALA A 265 -12.96 -8.00 11.06
N VAL A 266 -12.47 -9.15 11.53
CA VAL A 266 -11.40 -9.97 10.91
C VAL A 266 -12.00 -11.06 10.03
#